data_AF-A0A0E9UHZ9-F1
#
_entry.id   AF-A0A0E9UHZ9-F1
#
_cell.length_a   1.000
_cell.length_b   1.000
_cell.length_c   1.000
_cell.angle_alpha   90.00
_cell.angle_beta   90.00
_cell.angle_gamma   90.00
#
_symmetry.space_group_name_H-M   'P 1'
#
loop_
_entity.id
_entity.type
_entity.pdbx_description
1 polymer ?
#
loop_
_entity_poly.entity_id
_entity_poly.type
_entity_poly.pdbx_seq_one_letter_code
_entity_poly.pdbx_strand_id
1 'polypeptide(L)'
;MYLAHPYCREAISLIKGKTYLIMGSYSSLVIEKDRTMYMLGGDTWVEHWPTETECQESANRQTCLSLFEDTDDLSTFGCPS
;
A
#
# COMPACT_ATOMS: atom_id res chain seq x y z
N MET A 1 -9.09 8.90 -3.46
CA MET A 1 -9.82 8.51 -2.23
C MET A 1 -9.87 6.99 -2.17
N TYR A 2 -9.71 6.40 -0.99
CA TYR A 2 -9.80 4.95 -0.78
C TYR A 2 -11.06 4.61 0.00
N LEU A 3 -11.74 3.54 -0.40
CA LEU A 3 -12.95 3.03 0.20
C LEU A 3 -12.72 1.57 0.60
N ALA A 4 -13.30 1.13 1.71
CA ALA A 4 -13.25 -0.26 2.12
C ALA A 4 -14.60 -0.64 2.74
N HIS A 5 -14.95 -1.93 2.67
CA HIS A 5 -16.13 -2.42 3.36
C HIS A 5 -15.94 -2.28 4.90
N PRO A 6 -16.93 -1.83 5.68
CA PRO A 6 -16.79 -1.66 7.12
C PRO A 6 -16.30 -2.90 7.88
N TYR A 7 -16.73 -4.10 7.44
CA TYR A 7 -16.27 -5.38 7.99
C TYR A 7 -14.77 -5.65 7.81
N CYS A 8 -14.11 -5.00 6.85
CA CYS A 8 -12.66 -5.15 6.62
C CYS A 8 -11.82 -4.21 7.49
N ARG A 9 -12.44 -3.37 8.34
CA ARG A 9 -11.74 -2.34 9.12
C ARG A 9 -10.59 -2.90 9.96
N GLU A 10 -10.82 -4.01 10.67
CA GLU A 10 -9.79 -4.64 11.51
C GLU A 10 -8.73 -5.35 10.67
N ALA A 11 -9.12 -5.97 9.55
CA ALA A 11 -8.17 -6.64 8.67
C ALA A 11 -7.20 -5.65 8.00
N ILE A 12 -7.68 -4.46 7.61
CA ILE A 12 -6.84 -3.43 6.97
C ILE A 12 -6.11 -2.59 8.03
N SER A 13 -6.72 -2.32 9.19
CA SER A 13 -6.10 -1.65 10.35
C SER A 13 -5.27 -0.40 10.03
N LEU A 14 -5.75 0.46 9.14
CA LEU A 14 -5.08 1.72 8.81
C LEU A 14 -5.03 2.65 10.03
N ILE A 15 -3.84 3.18 10.31
CA ILE A 15 -3.57 4.11 11.39
C ILE A 15 -3.35 5.50 10.79
N LYS A 16 -4.06 6.49 11.34
CA LYS A 16 -3.93 7.88 10.89
C LYS A 16 -2.49 8.37 11.12
N GLY A 17 -1.90 8.98 10.09
CA GLY A 17 -0.54 9.52 10.14
C GLY A 17 0.57 8.52 9.84
N LYS A 18 0.21 7.27 9.50
CA LYS A 18 1.15 6.26 8.98
C LYS A 18 1.13 6.22 7.45
N THR A 19 2.18 5.66 6.90
CA THR A 19 2.42 5.50 5.45
C THR A 19 2.21 4.04 5.04
N TYR A 20 1.71 3.82 3.84
CA TYR A 20 1.35 2.50 3.34
C TYR A 20 1.71 2.36 1.86
N LEU A 21 2.23 1.19 1.48
CA LEU A 21 2.26 0.73 0.10
C LEU A 21 0.88 0.16 -0.24
N ILE A 22 0.26 0.64 -1.30
CA ILE A 22 -1.03 0.15 -1.80
C ILE A 22 -0.85 -0.26 -3.25
N MET A 23 -1.06 -1.54 -3.54
CA MET A 23 -1.05 -2.08 -4.91
C MET A 23 -2.39 -2.75 -5.18
N GLY A 24 -3.00 -2.42 -6.31
CA GLY A 24 -4.32 -2.95 -6.67
C GLY A 24 -4.49 -3.02 -8.17
N SER A 25 -5.52 -3.74 -8.59
CA SER A 25 -5.88 -3.87 -10.00
C SER A 25 -6.65 -2.64 -10.47
N TYR A 26 -6.62 -2.41 -11.79
CA TYR A 26 -7.52 -1.45 -12.43
C TYR A 26 -9.00 -1.77 -12.17
N SER A 27 -9.36 -3.04 -11.99
CA SER A 27 -10.72 -3.47 -11.66
C SER A 27 -11.23 -2.93 -10.31
N SER A 28 -10.33 -2.54 -9.41
CA SER A 28 -10.67 -2.01 -8.09
C SER A 28 -11.01 -0.51 -8.14
N LEU A 29 -10.96 0.12 -9.31
CA LEU A 29 -11.34 1.52 -9.52
C LEU A 29 -12.85 1.71 -9.57
N VAL A 30 -13.33 2.70 -8.82
CA VAL A 30 -14.69 3.22 -8.89
C VAL A 30 -14.62 4.62 -9.48
N ILE A 31 -15.14 4.77 -10.70
CA ILE A 31 -15.13 6.03 -11.45
C ILE A 31 -16.55 6.60 -11.45
N GLU A 32 -16.74 7.74 -10.79
CA GLU A 32 -18.02 8.46 -10.75
C GLU A 32 -17.83 9.91 -11.18
N LYS A 33 -18.36 10.26 -12.37
CA LYS A 33 -18.27 11.61 -12.96
C LYS A 33 -16.82 12.13 -12.94
N ASP A 34 -16.49 13.00 -11.99
CA ASP A 34 -15.20 13.67 -11.84
C ASP A 34 -14.35 13.11 -10.68
N ARG A 35 -14.75 11.95 -10.12
CA ARG A 35 -14.07 11.32 -8.98
C ARG A 35 -13.64 9.91 -9.32
N THR A 36 -12.35 9.66 -9.11
CA THR A 36 -11.76 8.32 -9.12
C THR A 36 -11.48 7.89 -7.68
N MET A 37 -12.07 6.78 -7.28
CA MET A 37 -11.92 6.17 -5.96
C MET A 37 -11.36 4.76 -6.12
N TYR A 38 -10.59 4.30 -5.15
CA TYR A 38 -10.06 2.93 -5.10
C TYR A 38 -10.81 2.15 -4.04
N MET A 39 -11.38 1.02 -4.41
CA MET A 39 -11.96 0.07 -3.46
C MET A 39 -10.86 -0.88 -2.98
N LEU A 40 -10.58 -0.87 -1.69
CA LEU A 40 -9.68 -1.81 -1.03
C LEU A 40 -10.45 -3.14 -0.85
N GLY A 41 -10.20 -4.07 -1.77
CA GLY A 41 -10.82 -5.40 -1.82
C GLY A 41 -9.85 -6.52 -1.47
N GLY A 42 -10.30 -7.76 -1.64
CA GLY A 42 -9.46 -8.95 -1.43
C GLY A 42 -8.31 -9.10 -2.44
N ASP A 43 -8.35 -8.34 -3.53
CA ASP A 43 -7.32 -8.24 -4.58
C ASP A 43 -6.39 -7.04 -4.40
N THR A 44 -6.54 -6.28 -3.31
CA THR A 44 -5.72 -5.10 -3.02
C THR A 44 -4.70 -5.43 -1.93
N TRP A 45 -3.42 -5.26 -2.25
CA TRP A 45 -2.33 -5.34 -1.29
C TRP A 45 -2.21 -4.01 -0.53
N VAL A 46 -2.18 -4.09 0.80
CA VAL A 46 -1.97 -2.95 1.69
C VAL A 46 -0.91 -3.33 2.71
N GLU A 47 0.21 -2.64 2.70
CA GLU A 47 1.34 -2.93 3.57
C GLU A 47 1.84 -1.66 4.27
N HIS A 48 2.12 -1.75 5.57
CA HIS A 48 2.65 -0.61 6.33
C HIS A 48 4.07 -0.30 5.84
N TRP A 49 4.27 0.93 5.41
CA TRP A 49 5.58 1.45 5.03
C TRP A 49 6.16 2.21 6.22
N PRO A 50 7.16 1.66 6.93
CA PRO A 50 7.67 2.30 8.13
C PRO A 50 8.34 3.65 7.82
N THR A 51 8.16 4.60 8.72
CA THR A 51 8.80 5.92 8.63
C THR A 51 10.32 5.80 8.85
N GLU A 52 11.08 6.81 8.44
CA GLU A 52 12.55 6.82 8.63
C GLU A 52 12.98 6.56 10.08
N THR A 53 12.22 7.10 11.05
CA THR A 53 12.44 6.88 12.47
C THR A 53 12.18 5.42 12.86
N GLU A 54 11.09 4.82 12.37
CA GLU A 54 10.75 3.42 12.62
C GLU A 54 11.77 2.46 11.98
N CYS A 55 12.34 2.82 10.83
CA CYS A 55 13.38 2.05 10.16
C CYS A 55 14.69 1.96 10.95
N GLN A 56 14.93 2.86 11.92
CA GLN A 56 16.08 2.76 12.81
C GLN A 56 15.94 1.61 13.82
N GLU A 57 14.71 1.15 14.07
CA GLU A 57 14.46 0.00 14.95
C GLU A 57 14.84 -1.29 14.24
N SER A 58 15.55 -2.18 14.93
CA SER A 58 16.00 -3.45 14.38
C SER A 58 14.86 -4.32 13.85
N ALA A 59 13.65 -4.17 14.41
CA ALA A 59 12.46 -4.90 14.00
C ALA A 59 11.96 -4.49 12.59
N ASN A 60 12.12 -3.23 12.19
CA ASN A 60 11.58 -2.72 10.92
C ASN A 60 12.66 -2.57 9.84
N ARG A 61 13.94 -2.61 10.22
CA ARG A 61 15.07 -2.36 9.31
C ARG A 61 15.01 -3.22 8.05
N GLN A 62 14.72 -4.51 8.19
CA GLN A 62 14.66 -5.42 7.03
C GLN A 62 13.48 -5.07 6.11
N THR A 63 12.29 -4.85 6.66
CA THR A 63 11.11 -4.44 5.89
C THR A 63 11.35 -3.14 5.14
N CYS A 64 11.98 -2.15 5.78
CA CYS A 64 12.32 -0.90 5.11
C CYS A 64 13.24 -1.12 3.92
N LEU A 65 14.34 -1.86 4.11
CA LEU A 65 15.29 -2.13 3.03
C LEU A 65 14.62 -2.85 1.85
N SER A 66 13.85 -3.90 2.13
CA SER A 66 13.15 -4.65 1.09
C SER A 66 12.13 -3.77 0.34
N LEU A 67 11.31 -2.99 1.04
CA LEU A 67 10.38 -2.06 0.38
C LEU A 67 11.11 -1.03 -0.49
N PHE A 68 12.23 -0.48 -0.03
CA PHE A 68 13.02 0.47 -0.82
C PHE A 68 13.63 -0.18 -2.07
N GLU A 69 14.26 -1.35 -1.94
CA GLU A 69 14.85 -2.07 -3.06
C GLU A 69 13.79 -2.50 -4.08
N ASP A 70 12.71 -3.15 -3.61
CA ASP A 70 11.66 -3.67 -4.49
C ASP A 70 10.93 -2.55 -5.25
N THR A 71 10.69 -1.41 -4.60
CA THR A 71 10.03 -0.27 -5.25
C THR A 71 10.95 0.49 -6.20
N ASP A 72 12.24 0.58 -5.90
CA ASP A 72 13.24 1.17 -6.81
C ASP A 72 13.41 0.30 -8.06
N ASP A 73 13.50 -1.03 -7.89
CA ASP A 73 13.58 -1.99 -8.98
C ASP A 73 12.32 -1.94 -9.85
N LEU A 74 11.13 -1.95 -9.24
CA LEU A 74 9.88 -1.86 -9.98
C LEU A 74 9.75 -0.54 -10.74
N SER A 75 10.21 0.57 -10.17
CA SER A 75 10.19 1.88 -10.81
C SER A 75 11.22 2.00 -11.95
N THR A 76 12.38 1.35 -11.79
CA THR A 76 13.51 1.48 -12.73
C THR A 76 13.44 0.47 -13.87
N PHE A 77 13.10 -0.77 -13.57
CA PHE A 77 13.13 -1.89 -14.52
C PHE A 77 11.74 -2.43 -14.88
N GLY A 78 10.72 -2.16 -14.06
CA GLY A 78 9.38 -2.70 -14.25
C GLY A 78 9.29 -4.19 -13.92
N CYS A 79 8.19 -4.83 -14.34
CA CYS A 79 7.98 -6.25 -14.09
C CYS A 79 8.82 -7.12 -15.03
N PRO A 80 9.51 -8.17 -14.53
CA PRO A 80 10.17 -9.16 -15.37
C PRO A 80 9.16 -9.94 -16.23
N SER A 81 9.61 -10.36 -17.42
CA SER A 81 8.83 -11.14 -18.39
C SER A 81 8.88 -12.64 -18.15
#